data_AF-A0A6I1FAV1-F1
#
_entry.id   AF-A0A6I1FAV1-F1
#
_cell.length_a   1.000
_cell.length_b   1.000
_cell.length_c   1.000
_cell.angle_alpha   90.00
_cell.angle_beta   90.00
_cell.angle_gamma   90.00
#
_symmetry.space_group_name_H-M   'P 1'
#
loop_
_entity.id
_entity.type
_entity.pdbx_description
1 polymer ?
#
loop_
_entity_poly.entity_id
_entity_poly.type
_entity_poly.pdbx_seq_one_letter_code
_entity_poly.pdbx_strand_id
1 'polypeptide(L)'
;MKIIFILLSVLNLFDGIFTYIGLRLQLITEANPLMHFMWTTSPSYFLISKTILSLLLLYLAYSFSTKHTHVWKFILSVPLCLYTAVFFIHISWLTVFVSI
;
A
#
# COMPACT_ATOMS: atom_id res chain seq x y z
N MET A 1 4.03 -6.50 17.24
CA MET A 1 4.33 -5.32 16.39
C MET A 1 4.90 -5.74 15.05
N LYS A 2 5.87 -6.67 15.02
CA LYS A 2 6.42 -7.24 13.77
C LYS A 2 5.35 -7.63 12.75
N ILE A 3 4.32 -8.37 13.18
CA ILE A 3 3.20 -8.78 12.33
C ILE A 3 2.50 -7.58 11.69
N ILE A 4 2.28 -6.47 12.41
CA ILE A 4 1.62 -5.28 11.86
C ILE A 4 2.47 -4.65 10.75
N PHE A 5 3.79 -4.56 10.95
CA PHE A 5 4.70 -4.07 9.91
C PHE A 5 4.73 -4.99 8.68
N ILE A 6 4.73 -6.31 8.88
CA ILE A 6 4.68 -7.29 7.77
C ILE A 6 3.35 -7.16 7.00
N LEU A 7 2.23 -7.06 7.71
CA LEU A 7 0.93 -6.85 7.08
C LEU A 7 0.89 -5.54 6.29
N LEU A 8 1.40 -4.44 6.86
CA LEU A 8 1.49 -3.16 6.17
C LEU A 8 2.40 -3.24 4.94
N SER A 9 3.54 -3.93 5.00
CA SER A 9 4.42 -4.06 3.84
C SER A 9 3.74 -4.85 2.72
N VAL A 10 3.05 -5.94 3.06
CA VAL A 10 2.33 -6.76 2.07
C VAL A 10 1.16 -6.00 1.47
N LEU A 11 0.35 -5.33 2.29
CA LEU A 11 -0.76 -4.52 1.81
C LEU A 11 -0.28 -3.36 0.92
N ASN A 12 0.81 -2.68 1.28
CA ASN A 12 1.37 -1.60 0.45
C ASN A 12 1.94 -2.10 -0.89
N LEU A 13 2.50 -3.32 -0.95
CA LEU A 13 2.88 -3.94 -2.23
C LEU A 13 1.66 -4.21 -3.10
N PHE A 14 0.61 -4.84 -2.54
CA PHE A 14 -0.60 -5.15 -3.30
C PHE A 14 -1.32 -3.90 -3.77
N ASP A 15 -1.43 -2.88 -2.91
CA ASP A 15 -1.95 -1.55 -3.25
C ASP A 15 -1.19 -0.94 -4.44
N GLY A 16 0.15 -0.99 -4.42
CA GLY A 16 0.97 -0.54 -5.55
C GLY A 16 0.71 -1.33 -6.85
N ILE A 17 0.64 -2.65 -6.78
CA ILE A 17 0.40 -3.51 -7.95
C ILE A 17 -0.99 -3.26 -8.53
N PHE A 18 -2.03 -3.27 -7.69
CA PHE A 18 -3.40 -3.09 -8.16
C PHE A 18 -3.65 -1.68 -8.65
N THR A 19 -3.10 -0.67 -7.99
CA THR A 19 -3.19 0.71 -8.47
C THR A 19 -2.47 0.88 -9.80
N TYR A 20 -1.29 0.29 -9.97
CA TYR A 20 -0.58 0.28 -11.25
C TYR A 20 -1.44 -0.33 -12.37
N ILE A 21 -2.02 -1.51 -12.13
CA ILE A 21 -2.88 -2.19 -13.10
C ILE A 21 -4.13 -1.34 -13.40
N GLY A 22 -4.81 -0.84 -12.36
CA GLY A 22 -6.01 -0.04 -12.50
C GLY A 22 -5.78 1.25 -13.27
N LEU A 23 -4.67 1.95 -13.02
CA LEU A 23 -4.29 3.15 -13.76
C LEU A 23 -3.88 2.84 -15.21
N ARG A 24 -3.14 1.74 -15.45
CA ARG A 24 -2.78 1.30 -16.81
C ARG A 24 -4.00 0.97 -17.66
N LEU A 25 -5.01 0.35 -17.06
CA LEU A 25 -6.26 -0.05 -17.71
C LEU A 25 -7.33 1.06 -17.68
N GLN A 26 -7.01 2.24 -17.13
CA GLN A 26 -7.93 3.37 -16.97
C GLN A 26 -9.22 3.02 -16.19
N LEU A 27 -9.15 2.04 -15.29
CA LEU A 27 -10.26 1.57 -14.46
C LEU A 27 -10.46 2.44 -13.21
N ILE A 28 -9.40 3.09 -12.75
CA ILE A 28 -9.41 3.96 -11.57
C ILE A 28 -8.60 5.23 -11.85
N THR A 29 -8.76 6.23 -10.98
CA THR A 29 -7.96 7.46 -10.97
C THR A 29 -7.21 7.61 -9.64
N GLU A 30 -6.00 8.15 -9.69
CA GLU A 30 -5.17 8.35 -8.49
C GLU A 30 -5.59 9.61 -7.73
N ALA A 31 -6.14 9.45 -6.53
CA ALA A 31 -6.58 10.56 -5.70
C ALA A 31 -5.42 11.26 -4.96
N ASN A 32 -4.29 10.56 -4.75
CA ASN A 32 -3.14 11.11 -4.05
C ASN A 32 -2.29 11.99 -5.00
N PRO A 33 -2.19 13.31 -4.79
CA PRO A 33 -1.48 14.21 -5.70
C PRO A 33 0.00 13.86 -5.90
N LEU A 34 0.66 13.37 -4.85
CA LEU A 34 2.07 12.96 -4.90
C LEU A 34 2.23 11.72 -5.78
N MET A 35 1.37 10.72 -5.59
CA MET A 35 1.40 9.48 -6.37
C MET A 35 1.01 9.74 -7.82
N HIS A 36 0.03 10.63 -8.06
CA HIS A 36 -0.36 11.07 -9.39
C HIS A 36 0.80 11.77 -10.11
N PHE A 37 1.56 12.63 -9.42
CA PHE A 37 2.77 13.24 -9.96
C PHE A 37 3.83 12.19 -10.34
N MET A 38 4.07 11.19 -9.47
CA MET A 38 4.99 10.09 -9.78
C MET A 38 4.53 9.28 -10.99
N TRP A 39 3.24 8.95 -11.05
CA TRP A 39 2.63 8.20 -12.14
C TRP A 39 2.76 8.93 -13.49
N THR A 40 2.42 10.22 -13.52
CA THR A 40 2.50 11.06 -14.72
C THR A 40 3.93 11.31 -15.17
N THR A 41 4.91 11.30 -14.26
CA THR A 41 6.34 11.41 -14.61
C THR A 41 6.86 10.10 -15.21
N SER A 42 6.63 8.97 -14.53
CA SER A 42 6.87 7.64 -15.06
C SER A 42 6.15 6.59 -14.21
N PRO A 43 5.39 5.66 -14.83
CA PRO A 43 4.76 4.55 -14.11
C PRO A 43 5.75 3.71 -13.28
N SER A 44 7.04 3.67 -13.66
CA SER A 44 8.07 2.96 -12.90
C SER A 44 8.39 3.64 -11.56
N TYR A 45 8.37 4.98 -11.48
CA TYR A 45 8.62 5.69 -10.22
C TYR A 45 7.54 5.43 -9.19
N PHE A 46 6.29 5.34 -9.62
CA PHE A 46 5.18 4.95 -8.75
C PHE A 46 5.41 3.56 -8.13
N LEU A 47 5.78 2.57 -8.94
CA LEU A 47 5.98 1.20 -8.46
C LEU A 47 7.24 1.07 -7.58
N ILE A 48 8.32 1.76 -7.96
CA ILE A 48 9.58 1.76 -7.20
C ILE A 48 9.37 2.39 -5.81
N SER A 49 8.65 3.51 -5.72
CA SER A 49 8.41 4.18 -4.43
C SER A 49 7.63 3.29 -3.47
N LYS A 50 6.58 2.60 -3.96
CA LYS A 50 5.81 1.60 -3.20
C LYS A 50 6.67 0.41 -2.78
N THR A 51 7.55 -0.07 -3.67
CA THR A 51 8.46 -1.19 -3.37
C THR A 51 9.46 -0.80 -2.27
N ILE A 52 10.09 0.36 -2.38
CA ILE A 52 11.02 0.89 -1.37
C ILE A 52 10.32 1.04 -0.02
N LEU A 53 9.12 1.62 0.01
CA LEU A 53 8.34 1.76 1.25
C LEU A 53 8.04 0.40 1.89
N SER A 54 7.71 -0.60 1.08
CA SER A 54 7.44 -1.96 1.56
C SER A 54 8.69 -2.61 2.15
N LEU A 55 9.85 -2.46 1.50
CA LEU A 55 11.12 -2.95 2.02
C LEU A 55 11.52 -2.23 3.32
N LEU A 56 11.27 -0.92 3.41
CA LEU A 56 11.49 -0.15 4.63
C LEU A 56 10.61 -0.65 5.79
N LEU A 57 9.32 -0.88 5.54
CA LEU A 57 8.40 -1.44 6.54
C LEU A 57 8.82 -2.84 6.97
N LEU A 58 9.27 -3.68 6.04
CA LEU A 58 9.80 -5.00 6.33
C LEU A 58 11.07 -4.91 7.19
N TYR A 59 12.00 -4.02 6.86
CA TYR A 59 13.20 -3.77 7.66
C TYR A 59 12.83 -3.33 9.09
N LEU A 60 11.89 -2.39 9.22
CA LEU A 60 11.38 -1.95 10.51
C LEU A 60 10.72 -3.08 11.29
N ALA A 61 10.08 -4.06 10.64
CA ALA A 61 9.52 -5.22 11.32
C ALA A 61 10.56 -6.00 12.14
N TYR A 62 11.83 -6.03 11.69
CA TYR A 62 12.91 -6.76 12.35
C TYR A 62 13.81 -5.87 13.22
N SER A 63 14.04 -4.62 12.79
CA SER A 63 14.95 -3.69 13.46
C SER A 63 14.26 -2.87 14.58
N PHE A 64 12.95 -2.62 14.46
CA PHE A 64 12.24 -1.75 15.40
C PHE A 64 11.92 -2.45 16.72
N SER A 65 12.48 -1.92 17.81
CA SER A 65 12.18 -2.32 19.19
C SER A 65 11.86 -1.08 20.02
N THR A 66 10.81 -1.15 20.84
CA THR A 66 10.36 -0.03 21.67
C THR A 66 9.79 -0.52 22.99
N LYS A 67 9.96 0.27 24.06
CA LYS A 67 9.32 0.05 25.36
C LYS A 67 7.82 0.42 25.32
N HIS A 68 7.41 1.32 24.43
CA HIS A 68 6.03 1.82 24.32
C HIS A 68 5.19 1.04 23.30
N THR A 69 5.09 -0.28 23.48
CA THR A 69 4.47 -1.17 22.49
C THR A 69 2.99 -0.87 22.22
N HIS A 70 2.23 -0.45 23.23
CA HIS A 70 0.79 -0.15 23.08
C HIS A 70 0.53 1.10 22.22
N VAL A 71 1.28 2.18 22.45
CA VAL A 71 1.16 3.43 21.69
C VAL A 71 1.47 3.18 20.22
N TRP A 72 2.57 2.48 19.93
CA TRP A 72 2.93 2.19 18.55
C TRP A 72 1.98 1.19 17.88
N LYS A 73 1.43 0.21 18.60
CA LYS A 73 0.37 -0.65 18.06
C LYS A 73 -0.85 0.17 17.63
N PHE A 74 -1.27 1.14 18.45
CA PHE A 74 -2.38 2.03 18.12
C PHE A 74 -2.06 2.89 16.89
N ILE A 75 -0.89 3.55 16.85
CA ILE A 75 -0.47 4.36 15.70
C ILE A 75 -0.43 3.51 14.42
N LEU A 76 0.12 2.31 14.47
CA LEU A 76 0.21 1.42 13.30
C LEU A 76 -1.11 0.76 12.92
N SER A 77 -2.10 0.73 13.81
CA SER A 77 -3.44 0.19 13.50
C SER A 77 -4.21 1.07 12.53
N VAL A 78 -4.01 2.39 12.58
CA VAL A 78 -4.66 3.36 11.70
C VAL A 78 -4.30 3.11 10.22
N PRO A 79 -3.01 3.12 9.80
CA PRO A 79 -2.67 2.82 8.43
C PRO A 79 -3.06 1.38 8.06
N LEU A 80 -2.99 0.41 8.99
CA LEU A 80 -3.41 -0.95 8.69
C LEU A 80 -4.89 -1.02 8.30
N CYS A 81 -5.76 -0.32 9.02
CA CYS A 81 -7.18 -0.22 8.71
C CYS A 81 -7.41 0.45 7.35
N LEU A 82 -6.71 1.55 7.07
CA LEU A 82 -6.81 2.27 5.78
C LEU A 82 -6.37 1.39 4.61
N TYR A 83 -5.20 0.76 4.70
CA TYR A 83 -4.70 -0.13 3.65
C TYR A 83 -5.61 -1.35 3.45
N THR A 84 -6.21 -1.86 4.51
CA THR A 84 -7.20 -2.95 4.42
C THR A 84 -8.46 -2.50 3.68
N ALA A 85 -8.97 -1.29 3.99
CA ALA A 85 -10.13 -0.73 3.29
C ALA A 85 -9.84 -0.51 1.79
N VAL A 86 -8.68 0.06 1.46
CA VAL A 86 -8.24 0.25 0.07
C VAL A 86 -8.08 -1.09 -0.66
N PHE A 87 -7.55 -2.11 0.02
CA PHE A 87 -7.46 -3.46 -0.55
C PHE A 87 -8.83 -4.05 -0.92
N PHE A 88 -9.86 -3.85 -0.10
CA PHE A 88 -11.22 -4.26 -0.46
C PHE A 88 -11.80 -3.46 -1.64
N ILE A 89 -11.48 -2.16 -1.74
CA ILE A 89 -11.82 -1.37 -2.92
C ILE A 89 -11.16 -1.99 -4.17
N HIS A 90 -9.90 -2.41 -4.08
CA HIS A 90 -9.24 -3.10 -5.19
C HIS A 90 -9.93 -4.40 -5.60
N ILE A 91 -10.32 -5.22 -4.64
CA ILE A 91 -11.09 -6.44 -4.91
C ILE A 91 -12.39 -6.09 -5.64
N SER A 92 -13.11 -5.06 -5.22
CA SER A 92 -14.42 -4.72 -5.80
C SER A 92 -14.33 -4.45 -7.31
N TRP A 93 -13.42 -3.59 -7.78
CA TRP A 93 -13.31 -3.32 -9.21
C TRP A 93 -12.61 -4.45 -9.99
N LEU A 94 -11.71 -5.19 -9.34
CA LEU A 94 -11.04 -6.33 -9.97
C LEU A 94 -12.02 -7.48 -10.25
N THR A 95 -13.00 -7.71 -9.36
CA THR A 95 -14.09 -8.67 -9.64
C THR A 95 -14.94 -8.27 -10.84
N VAL A 96 -15.25 -6.97 -10.99
CA VAL A 96 -15.98 -6.45 -12.16
C VAL A 96 -15.14 -6.67 -13.43
N PHE A 97 -13.85 -6.35 -13.38
CA PHE A 97 -12.96 -6.53 -14.53
C PHE A 97 -12.83 -7.99 -14.98
N VAL A 98 -12.68 -8.94 -14.05
CA VAL A 98 -12.56 -10.38 -14.39
C VAL A 98 -13.87 -10.97 -14.93
N SER A 99 -15.01 -10.34 -14.63
CA SER A 99 -16.33 -10.79 -15.10
C SER A 99 -16.70 -10.34 -16.52
N ILE A 100 -15.87 -9.51 -17.16
CA ILE A 100 -16.03 -8.98 -18.52
C ILE A 100 -15.17 -9.80 -19.49
#